data_AF-I0RBL8-F1
#
_entry.id   AF-I0RBL8-F1
#
_cell.length_a   1.000
_cell.length_b   1.000
_cell.length_c   1.000
_cell.angle_alpha   90.00
_cell.angle_beta   90.00
_cell.angle_gamma   90.00
#
_symmetry.space_group_name_H-M   'P 1'
#
loop_
_entity.id
_entity.type
_entity.pdbx_description
1 polymer ?
#
loop_
_entity_poly.entity_id
_entity_poly.type
_entity_poly.pdbx_seq_one_letter_code
_entity_poly.pdbx_strand_id
1 'polypeptide(L)'
;DVNIETGALLSNRNYAFYELGGSLASPSNAGSSVINPYTGVDFTSTSYTGDFTLTVLNGSTYGFGYTLPDDVRTVIVRDARDNRLVSTLHIASTKVIEDYSALYTANLTREYVDNNGITWHYEGVSDDRNAFVPTDTTARVLADATVYLYFSNDRADRSKAVDDLEKLIQKANIELLGVANTGMLQAAIDAARAVLAQINRKASTAELKAAYDALELALKNAGKKSSDNPSPSAPSNSNRGSSGRGGSSSGGSSGSGGRTRSNTLTTTAPVVVGSSGNWELINPEEASTNLNNSKWIFKLNNGERVKGWQKLSYTYEGKTKEEWYHFEEDGIMNSGWFLDKNTDKWYYLSMDHNGFFGEMVKGWHLDAQDARWYFLDKNDGHMFISWNKIDGKWYFFNPTPPTQTWFFDSVTGHWNYGEKGVRSLGSMYINESTPDGYNVNAEGVWQ
;
A
#
# COMPACT_ATOMS: atom_id res chain seq x y z
N ASP A 1 -27.82 -59.06 -1.61
CA ASP A 1 -27.50 -57.63 -1.42
C ASP A 1 -26.60 -57.45 -0.23
N VAL A 2 -25.62 -56.57 -0.35
CA VAL A 2 -24.64 -56.27 0.70
C VAL A 2 -24.76 -54.78 0.99
N ASN A 3 -24.81 -54.43 2.27
CA ASN A 3 -24.72 -53.04 2.71
C ASN A 3 -23.25 -52.64 2.83
N ILE A 4 -22.89 -51.50 2.26
CA ILE A 4 -21.53 -50.97 2.26
C ILE A 4 -21.55 -49.63 2.99
N GLU A 5 -20.78 -49.54 4.08
CA GLU A 5 -20.61 -48.33 4.88
C GLU A 5 -19.37 -47.56 4.42
N THR A 6 -19.53 -46.30 4.01
CA THR A 6 -18.42 -45.42 3.61
C THR A 6 -18.16 -44.30 4.62
N GLY A 7 -19.13 -44.01 5.48
CA GLY A 7 -19.14 -42.79 6.29
C GLY A 7 -19.33 -41.52 5.44
N ALA A 8 -19.08 -40.36 6.05
CA ALA A 8 -19.20 -39.06 5.39
C ALA A 8 -18.14 -38.88 4.29
N LEU A 9 -18.60 -38.51 3.10
CA LEU A 9 -17.75 -38.27 1.93
C LEU A 9 -17.46 -36.78 1.76
N LEU A 10 -16.25 -36.45 1.29
CA LEU A 10 -15.85 -35.06 1.04
C LEU A 10 -16.48 -34.57 -0.27
N SER A 11 -17.13 -33.41 -0.25
CA SER A 11 -17.85 -32.87 -1.42
C SER A 11 -16.95 -32.49 -2.61
N ASN A 12 -15.63 -32.47 -2.43
CA ASN A 12 -14.66 -32.07 -3.47
C ASN A 12 -14.11 -33.26 -4.27
N ARG A 13 -14.79 -34.40 -4.26
CA ARG A 13 -14.35 -35.66 -4.87
C ARG A 13 -15.50 -36.32 -5.61
N ASN A 14 -15.20 -36.87 -6.79
CA ASN A 14 -16.15 -37.66 -7.56
C ASN A 14 -15.95 -39.14 -7.21
N TYR A 15 -16.83 -39.67 -6.37
CA TYR A 15 -16.78 -41.06 -5.90
C TYR A 15 -17.42 -42.02 -6.88
N ALA A 16 -16.86 -43.21 -6.98
CA ALA A 16 -17.40 -44.29 -7.79
C ALA A 16 -17.03 -45.66 -7.20
N PHE A 17 -17.90 -46.64 -7.46
CA PHE A 17 -17.72 -48.02 -7.05
C PHE A 17 -17.57 -48.91 -8.29
N TYR A 18 -16.61 -49.83 -8.28
CA TYR A 18 -16.21 -50.61 -9.44
C TYR A 18 -16.17 -52.11 -9.12
N GLU A 19 -16.67 -52.95 -10.01
CA GLU A 19 -16.35 -54.39 -10.00
C GLU A 19 -15.00 -54.60 -10.70
N LEU A 20 -14.02 -55.08 -9.96
CA LEU A 20 -12.69 -55.41 -10.46
C LEU A 20 -12.77 -56.87 -10.95
N GLY A 21 -13.02 -57.05 -12.25
CA GLY A 21 -13.24 -58.36 -12.88
C GLY A 21 -12.24 -59.44 -12.42
N GLY A 22 -12.73 -60.68 -12.29
CA GLY A 22 -12.14 -61.81 -11.55
C GLY A 22 -10.80 -62.40 -12.00
N SER A 23 -9.85 -61.60 -12.49
CA SER A 23 -8.46 -62.00 -12.63
C SER A 23 -7.58 -60.81 -12.33
N LEU A 24 -6.83 -60.86 -11.23
CA LEU A 24 -5.63 -60.04 -11.08
C LEU A 24 -4.78 -60.28 -12.32
N ALA A 25 -4.65 -59.25 -13.15
CA ALA A 25 -4.11 -59.35 -14.51
C ALA A 25 -2.76 -60.08 -14.52
N SER A 26 -2.69 -61.18 -15.27
CA SER A 26 -1.39 -61.68 -15.74
C SER A 26 -0.93 -60.86 -16.95
N PRO A 27 0.39 -60.67 -17.18
CA PRO A 27 0.93 -59.81 -18.24
C PRO A 27 0.41 -60.09 -19.65
N SER A 28 -0.18 -61.27 -19.90
CA SER A 28 -0.74 -61.71 -21.18
C SER A 28 -2.12 -61.13 -21.51
N ASN A 29 -2.81 -60.48 -20.56
CA ASN A 29 -4.22 -60.09 -20.73
C ASN A 29 -4.44 -58.56 -20.66
N ALA A 30 -3.38 -57.77 -20.82
CA ALA A 30 -3.44 -56.31 -20.84
C ALA A 30 -4.05 -55.76 -22.15
N GLY A 31 -5.25 -56.24 -22.50
CA GLY A 31 -6.17 -55.52 -23.38
C GLY A 31 -7.03 -54.59 -22.53
N SER A 32 -7.37 -53.41 -23.06
CA SER A 32 -8.15 -52.36 -22.38
C SER A 32 -9.49 -52.91 -21.85
N SER A 33 -9.51 -53.36 -20.60
CA SER A 33 -10.73 -53.62 -19.85
C SER A 33 -11.29 -52.27 -19.43
N VAL A 34 -12.33 -51.79 -20.12
CA VAL A 34 -13.12 -50.65 -19.66
C VAL A 34 -13.91 -51.10 -18.43
N ILE A 35 -13.47 -50.69 -17.25
CA ILE A 35 -14.18 -50.95 -16.00
C ILE A 35 -15.22 -49.82 -15.86
N ASN A 36 -16.49 -50.14 -16.05
CA ASN A 36 -17.57 -49.18 -15.87
C ASN A 36 -17.91 -49.06 -14.37
N PRO A 37 -18.18 -47.84 -13.87
CA PRO A 37 -18.67 -47.67 -12.51
C PRO A 37 -20.06 -48.29 -12.37
N TYR A 38 -20.34 -48.86 -11.21
CA TYR A 38 -21.67 -49.37 -10.89
C TYR A 38 -22.65 -48.19 -10.81
N THR A 39 -23.67 -48.20 -11.67
CA THR A 39 -24.69 -47.15 -11.73
C THR A 39 -25.83 -47.48 -10.77
N GLY A 40 -26.16 -46.57 -9.85
CA GLY A 40 -27.28 -46.77 -8.91
C GLY A 40 -27.16 -46.00 -7.59
N VAL A 41 -26.01 -45.39 -7.31
CA VAL A 41 -25.79 -44.55 -6.12
C VAL A 41 -25.28 -43.20 -6.57
N ASP A 42 -26.01 -42.14 -6.22
CA ASP A 42 -25.57 -40.76 -6.40
C ASP A 42 -24.80 -40.30 -5.16
N PHE A 43 -23.48 -40.47 -5.20
CA PHE A 43 -22.58 -40.04 -4.13
C PHE A 43 -22.45 -38.52 -4.00
N THR A 44 -23.02 -37.75 -4.93
CA THR A 44 -23.05 -36.28 -4.88
C THR A 44 -24.32 -35.74 -4.25
N SER A 45 -25.32 -36.59 -4.00
CA SER A 45 -26.57 -36.19 -3.39
C SER A 45 -26.39 -35.74 -1.93
N THR A 46 -27.03 -34.63 -1.58
CA THR A 46 -27.13 -34.16 -0.18
C THR A 46 -27.91 -35.13 0.72
N SER A 47 -28.59 -36.11 0.14
CA SER A 47 -29.32 -37.16 0.87
C SER A 47 -28.49 -38.43 1.12
N TYR A 48 -27.21 -38.46 0.75
CA TYR A 48 -26.33 -39.60 1.03
C TYR A 48 -26.02 -39.70 2.53
N THR A 49 -26.41 -40.81 3.17
CA THR A 49 -26.33 -41.01 4.63
C THR A 49 -25.01 -41.62 5.12
N GLY A 50 -24.09 -41.93 4.21
CA GLY A 50 -22.82 -42.59 4.52
C GLY A 50 -22.81 -44.09 4.28
N ASP A 51 -23.86 -44.63 3.68
CA ASP A 51 -24.01 -46.04 3.32
C ASP A 51 -24.82 -46.22 2.03
N PHE A 52 -24.64 -47.35 1.37
CA PHE A 52 -25.46 -47.77 0.24
C PHE A 52 -25.55 -49.30 0.12
N THR A 53 -26.64 -49.78 -0.47
CA THR A 53 -26.86 -51.22 -0.69
C THR A 53 -26.66 -51.58 -2.16
N LEU A 54 -25.95 -52.68 -2.40
CA LEU A 54 -25.68 -53.19 -3.74
C LEU A 54 -25.89 -54.71 -3.86
N THR A 55 -26.37 -55.16 -5.01
CA THR A 55 -26.30 -56.58 -5.37
C THR A 55 -24.92 -56.88 -5.95
N VAL A 56 -24.13 -57.70 -5.25
CA VAL A 56 -22.80 -58.14 -5.67
C VAL A 56 -22.81 -59.63 -6.05
N LEU A 57 -21.98 -59.98 -7.02
CA LEU A 57 -21.70 -61.37 -7.41
C LEU A 57 -20.73 -62.04 -6.43
N ASN A 58 -21.05 -63.29 -6.05
CA ASN A 58 -20.24 -64.09 -5.15
C ASN A 58 -18.89 -64.46 -5.80
N GLY A 59 -17.77 -64.19 -5.13
CA GLY A 59 -16.41 -64.46 -5.62
C GLY A 59 -15.76 -63.33 -6.43
N SER A 60 -16.47 -62.23 -6.72
CA SER A 60 -15.91 -61.03 -7.37
C SER A 60 -15.20 -60.10 -6.37
N THR A 61 -14.23 -59.33 -6.87
CA THR A 61 -13.56 -58.26 -6.11
C THR A 61 -14.12 -56.90 -6.51
N TYR A 62 -14.27 -55.99 -5.55
CA TYR A 62 -14.80 -54.64 -5.80
C TYR A 62 -13.86 -53.59 -5.21
N GLY A 63 -13.84 -52.41 -5.85
CA GLY A 63 -13.06 -51.26 -5.42
C GLY A 63 -13.95 -50.02 -5.26
N PHE A 64 -13.82 -49.33 -4.14
CA PHE A 64 -14.38 -48.00 -3.93
C PHE A 64 -13.26 -46.96 -4.04
N GLY A 65 -13.48 -45.93 -4.85
CA GLY A 65 -12.47 -44.91 -5.09
C GLY A 65 -13.08 -43.57 -5.45
N TYR A 66 -12.24 -42.56 -5.59
CA TYR A 66 -12.65 -41.25 -6.06
C TYR A 66 -11.66 -40.72 -7.10
N THR A 67 -12.15 -39.83 -7.95
CA THR A 67 -11.33 -38.94 -8.75
C THR A 67 -11.37 -37.55 -8.14
N LEU A 68 -10.26 -36.81 -8.22
CA LEU A 68 -10.30 -35.38 -7.99
C LEU A 68 -10.95 -34.75 -9.23
N PRO A 69 -11.99 -33.93 -9.08
CA PRO A 69 -12.60 -33.27 -10.23
C PRO A 69 -11.58 -32.28 -10.83
N ASP A 70 -11.20 -32.45 -12.10
CA ASP A 70 -10.34 -31.50 -12.84
C ASP A 70 -11.00 -30.11 -13.04
N ASP A 71 -12.23 -29.93 -12.59
CA ASP A 71 -13.11 -28.80 -12.89
C ASP A 71 -13.50 -27.96 -11.66
N VAL A 72 -12.94 -28.24 -10.47
CA VAL A 72 -13.01 -27.33 -9.32
C VAL A 72 -11.91 -26.27 -9.43
N ARG A 73 -12.25 -25.02 -9.17
CA ARG A 73 -11.30 -23.89 -9.13
C ARG A 73 -11.20 -23.32 -7.73
N THR A 74 -9.98 -23.05 -7.31
CA THR A 74 -9.69 -22.41 -6.03
C THR A 74 -9.66 -20.91 -6.21
N VAL A 75 -10.57 -20.20 -5.54
CA VAL A 75 -10.55 -18.73 -5.49
C VAL A 75 -10.23 -18.28 -4.08
N ILE A 76 -9.10 -17.61 -3.91
CA ILE A 76 -8.67 -17.05 -2.64
C ILE A 76 -9.26 -15.64 -2.53
N VAL A 77 -10.05 -15.38 -1.50
CA VAL A 77 -10.59 -14.03 -1.22
C VAL A 77 -9.77 -13.38 -0.11
N ARG A 78 -9.18 -12.23 -0.38
CA ARG A 78 -8.36 -11.46 0.57
C ARG A 78 -8.92 -10.08 0.84
N ASP A 79 -8.56 -9.50 1.98
CA ASP A 79 -8.84 -8.12 2.31
C ASP A 79 -7.77 -7.23 1.67
N ALA A 80 -8.16 -6.26 0.83
CA ALA A 80 -7.18 -5.44 0.11
C ALA A 80 -6.30 -4.61 1.05
N ARG A 81 -6.84 -4.21 2.22
CA ARG A 81 -6.21 -3.27 3.16
C ARG A 81 -4.93 -3.84 3.77
N ASP A 82 -4.97 -5.08 4.23
CA ASP A 82 -3.90 -5.75 4.98
C ASP A 82 -3.44 -7.07 4.34
N ASN A 83 -4.01 -7.44 3.18
CA ASN A 83 -3.75 -8.70 2.48
C ASN A 83 -4.14 -9.96 3.27
N ARG A 84 -4.96 -9.82 4.32
CA ARG A 84 -5.40 -10.93 5.16
C ARG A 84 -6.32 -11.86 4.39
N LEU A 85 -6.16 -13.15 4.59
CA LEU A 85 -7.08 -14.17 4.05
C LEU A 85 -8.48 -13.98 4.68
N VAL A 86 -9.49 -13.82 3.83
CA VAL A 86 -10.90 -13.75 4.25
C VAL A 86 -11.53 -15.13 4.12
N SER A 87 -11.39 -15.77 2.96
CA SER A 87 -11.95 -17.08 2.70
C SER A 87 -11.23 -17.77 1.53
N THR A 88 -11.33 -19.10 1.47
CA THR A 88 -10.88 -19.90 0.33
C THR A 88 -12.09 -20.62 -0.24
N LEU A 89 -12.45 -20.27 -1.47
CA LEU A 89 -13.60 -20.82 -2.18
C LEU A 89 -13.15 -21.98 -3.06
N HIS A 90 -13.86 -23.10 -2.99
CA HIS A 90 -13.70 -24.23 -3.90
C HIS A 90 -14.94 -24.26 -4.80
N ILE A 91 -14.79 -23.74 -6.02
CA ILE A 91 -15.89 -23.43 -6.91
C ILE A 91 -15.97 -24.53 -7.98
N ALA A 92 -17.05 -25.30 -7.96
CA ALA A 92 -17.34 -26.27 -9.00
C ALA A 92 -17.66 -25.58 -10.33
N SER A 93 -17.49 -26.28 -11.46
CA SER A 93 -17.68 -25.71 -12.80
C SER A 93 -19.07 -25.15 -13.12
N THR A 94 -20.08 -25.51 -12.32
CA THR A 94 -21.49 -25.06 -12.40
C THR A 94 -21.82 -23.92 -11.45
N LYS A 95 -20.84 -23.44 -10.67
CA LYS A 95 -20.98 -22.41 -9.64
C LYS A 95 -20.12 -21.19 -9.96
N VAL A 96 -20.46 -20.07 -9.33
CA VAL A 96 -19.78 -18.78 -9.52
C VAL A 96 -19.36 -18.19 -8.16
N ILE A 97 -18.52 -17.16 -8.16
CA ILE A 97 -18.02 -16.53 -6.92
C ILE A 97 -19.18 -15.97 -6.08
N GLU A 98 -20.22 -15.45 -6.73
CA GLU A 98 -21.38 -14.87 -6.05
C GLU A 98 -22.18 -15.88 -5.21
N ASP A 99 -22.23 -17.16 -5.62
CA ASP A 99 -22.90 -18.22 -4.87
C ASP A 99 -22.31 -18.40 -3.46
N TYR A 100 -21.07 -17.96 -3.26
CA TYR A 100 -20.34 -18.05 -1.99
C TYR A 100 -20.22 -16.69 -1.28
N SER A 101 -20.96 -15.67 -1.70
CA SER A 101 -20.90 -14.30 -1.16
C SER A 101 -20.99 -14.22 0.37
N ALA A 102 -21.88 -15.01 0.97
CA ALA A 102 -22.02 -15.07 2.43
C ALA A 102 -20.71 -15.42 3.16
N LEU A 103 -19.79 -16.19 2.54
CA LEU A 103 -18.53 -16.59 3.17
C LEU A 103 -17.51 -15.45 3.26
N TYR A 104 -17.61 -14.44 2.41
CA TYR A 104 -16.65 -13.32 2.41
C TYR A 104 -17.28 -11.97 2.76
N THR A 105 -18.61 -11.83 2.76
CA THR A 105 -19.29 -10.58 3.14
C THR A 105 -19.93 -10.59 4.53
N ALA A 106 -20.04 -11.74 5.22
CA ALA A 106 -20.79 -11.84 6.48
C ALA A 106 -20.30 -10.90 7.60
N ASN A 107 -18.99 -10.69 7.71
CA ASN A 107 -18.38 -9.83 8.74
C ASN A 107 -17.86 -8.50 8.17
N LEU A 108 -18.36 -8.08 7.01
CA LEU A 108 -17.86 -6.93 6.29
C LEU A 108 -18.56 -5.65 6.73
N THR A 109 -17.82 -4.72 7.33
CA THR A 109 -18.30 -3.35 7.58
C THR A 109 -18.09 -2.51 6.33
N ARG A 110 -19.18 -2.09 5.66
CA ARG A 110 -19.12 -1.38 4.37
C ARG A 110 -18.59 0.05 4.48
N GLU A 111 -18.93 0.75 5.55
CA GLU A 111 -18.50 2.13 5.79
C GLU A 111 -18.11 2.28 7.25
N TYR A 112 -16.92 2.80 7.51
CA TYR A 112 -16.48 3.12 8.87
C TYR A 112 -15.31 4.10 8.86
N VAL A 113 -15.07 4.73 10.01
CA VAL A 113 -13.89 5.57 10.22
C VAL A 113 -12.93 4.86 11.16
N ASP A 114 -11.67 4.72 10.75
CA ASP A 114 -10.65 4.05 11.55
C ASP A 114 -10.08 4.95 12.66
N ASN A 115 -9.21 4.37 13.51
CA ASN A 115 -8.54 5.07 14.61
C ASN A 115 -7.68 6.27 14.15
N ASN A 116 -7.24 6.28 12.89
CA ASN A 116 -6.50 7.37 12.28
C ASN A 116 -7.41 8.47 11.71
N GLY A 117 -8.72 8.31 11.84
CA GLY A 117 -9.72 9.24 11.32
C GLY A 117 -9.98 9.07 9.83
N ILE A 118 -9.51 7.99 9.22
CA ILE A 118 -9.67 7.73 7.78
C ILE A 118 -10.99 7.03 7.57
N THR A 119 -11.80 7.58 6.68
CA THR A 119 -13.05 6.99 6.24
C THR A 119 -12.74 5.94 5.19
N TRP A 120 -13.23 4.73 5.40
CA TRP A 120 -13.12 3.61 4.47
C TRP A 120 -14.49 3.28 3.90
N HIS A 121 -14.55 3.04 2.59
CA HIS A 121 -15.77 2.66 1.87
C HIS A 121 -15.52 1.39 1.05
N TYR A 122 -16.38 0.39 1.21
CA TYR A 122 -16.30 -0.87 0.47
C TYR A 122 -16.82 -0.71 -0.95
N GLU A 123 -15.95 -0.95 -1.93
CA GLU A 123 -16.27 -0.79 -3.36
C GLU A 123 -16.79 -2.09 -3.98
N GLY A 124 -16.27 -3.24 -3.55
CA GLY A 124 -16.64 -4.53 -4.13
C GLY A 124 -15.52 -5.57 -4.13
N VAL A 125 -15.73 -6.65 -4.88
CA VAL A 125 -14.71 -7.67 -5.16
C VAL A 125 -13.88 -7.19 -6.36
N SER A 126 -12.56 -7.25 -6.23
CA SER A 126 -11.58 -6.70 -7.18
C SER A 126 -10.56 -7.74 -7.60
N ASP A 127 -10.15 -7.72 -8.87
CA ASP A 127 -9.07 -8.57 -9.39
C ASP A 127 -7.69 -8.03 -9.02
N ASP A 128 -7.59 -6.73 -8.68
CA ASP A 128 -6.37 -6.09 -8.21
C ASP A 128 -6.49 -5.65 -6.75
N ARG A 129 -5.36 -5.72 -6.04
CA ARG A 129 -5.28 -5.33 -4.63
C ARG A 129 -5.19 -3.81 -4.44
N ASN A 130 -4.43 -3.13 -5.30
CA ASN A 130 -4.01 -1.75 -5.10
C ASN A 130 -4.97 -0.76 -5.77
N ALA A 131 -5.60 -1.17 -6.87
CA ALA A 131 -6.62 -0.44 -7.60
C ALA A 131 -7.93 -1.24 -7.64
N PHE A 132 -9.05 -0.53 -7.64
CA PHE A 132 -10.34 -1.19 -7.83
C PHE A 132 -10.49 -1.60 -9.30
N VAL A 133 -10.40 -2.91 -9.55
CA VAL A 133 -10.66 -3.54 -10.84
C VAL A 133 -11.80 -4.53 -10.63
N PRO A 134 -13.06 -4.17 -10.93
CA PRO A 134 -14.22 -4.97 -10.56
C PRO A 134 -14.14 -6.41 -11.11
N THR A 135 -14.24 -7.40 -10.23
CA THR A 135 -14.37 -8.80 -10.62
C THR A 135 -15.81 -9.08 -11.03
N ASP A 136 -16.01 -9.73 -12.18
CA ASP A 136 -17.32 -10.30 -12.53
C ASP A 136 -17.59 -11.57 -11.71
N THR A 137 -18.26 -11.42 -10.57
CA THR A 137 -18.57 -12.53 -9.66
C THR A 137 -19.65 -13.48 -10.18
N THR A 138 -20.32 -13.11 -11.28
CA THR A 138 -21.36 -13.91 -11.94
C THR A 138 -20.80 -14.78 -13.07
N ALA A 139 -19.56 -14.53 -13.49
CA ALA A 139 -18.90 -15.29 -14.52
C ALA A 139 -18.41 -16.65 -14.01
N ARG A 140 -18.35 -17.63 -14.92
CA ARG A 140 -17.77 -18.94 -14.66
C ARG A 140 -16.28 -18.79 -14.36
N VAL A 141 -15.83 -19.42 -13.28
CA VAL A 141 -14.41 -19.45 -12.91
C VAL A 141 -13.68 -20.48 -13.78
N LEU A 142 -12.72 -20.02 -14.57
CA LEU A 142 -12.01 -20.86 -15.55
C LEU A 142 -10.64 -21.34 -15.04
N ALA A 143 -10.06 -20.64 -14.08
CA ALA A 143 -8.75 -20.92 -13.49
C ALA A 143 -8.74 -20.53 -12.01
N ASP A 144 -7.77 -21.06 -11.27
CA ASP A 144 -7.52 -20.65 -9.90
C ASP A 144 -7.14 -19.16 -9.87
N ALA A 145 -7.66 -18.43 -8.87
CA ALA A 145 -7.53 -16.98 -8.83
C ALA A 145 -7.43 -16.45 -7.40
N THR A 146 -6.94 -15.22 -7.27
CA THR A 146 -7.06 -14.44 -6.03
C THR A 146 -7.86 -13.18 -6.34
N VAL A 147 -8.86 -12.91 -5.51
CA VAL A 147 -9.69 -11.70 -5.58
C VAL A 147 -9.65 -10.96 -4.25
N TYR A 148 -9.93 -9.67 -4.28
CA TYR A 148 -9.76 -8.77 -3.15
C TYR A 148 -11.05 -8.06 -2.79
N LEU A 149 -11.41 -8.03 -1.50
CA LEU A 149 -12.41 -7.12 -0.98
C LEU A 149 -11.79 -5.72 -0.94
N TYR A 150 -12.16 -4.87 -1.89
CA TYR A 150 -11.52 -3.57 -2.09
C TYR A 150 -12.23 -2.48 -1.31
N PHE A 151 -11.44 -1.58 -0.72
CA PHE A 151 -11.91 -0.41 -0.02
C PHE A 151 -11.22 0.85 -0.51
N SER A 152 -11.99 1.86 -0.92
CA SER A 152 -11.49 3.22 -1.10
C SER A 152 -11.37 3.93 0.25
N ASN A 153 -10.59 5.00 0.29
CA ASN A 153 -10.43 5.81 1.50
C ASN A 153 -10.16 7.29 1.21
N ASP A 154 -10.43 8.13 2.19
CA ASP A 154 -10.28 9.59 2.10
C ASP A 154 -8.95 10.11 2.68
N ARG A 155 -7.91 9.27 2.81
CA ARG A 155 -6.65 9.61 3.51
C ARG A 155 -6.00 10.89 2.98
N ALA A 156 -5.96 11.08 1.66
CA ALA A 156 -5.38 12.27 1.04
C ALA A 156 -6.20 13.53 1.36
N ASP A 157 -7.53 13.44 1.26
CA ASP A 157 -8.45 14.53 1.59
C ASP A 157 -8.38 14.89 3.07
N ARG A 158 -8.24 13.88 3.94
CA ARG A 158 -8.04 14.07 5.38
C ARG A 158 -6.74 14.80 5.67
N SER A 159 -5.63 14.37 5.08
CA SER A 159 -4.32 15.02 5.25
C SER A 159 -4.40 16.49 4.87
N LYS A 160 -5.03 16.78 3.72
CA LYS A 160 -5.28 18.15 3.27
C LYS A 160 -6.14 18.94 4.25
N ALA A 161 -7.21 18.35 4.78
CA ALA A 161 -8.08 19.01 5.75
C ALA A 161 -7.35 19.33 7.07
N VAL A 162 -6.41 18.48 7.52
CA VAL A 162 -5.52 18.77 8.65
C VAL A 162 -4.64 19.98 8.33
N ASP A 163 -3.91 19.95 7.20
CA ASP A 163 -3.01 21.03 6.80
C ASP A 163 -3.73 22.38 6.66
N ASP A 164 -4.93 22.37 6.05
CA ASP A 164 -5.75 23.56 5.84
C ASP A 164 -6.23 24.14 7.18
N LEU A 165 -6.65 23.29 8.12
CA LEU A 165 -7.06 23.71 9.47
C LEU A 165 -5.89 24.28 10.27
N GLU A 166 -4.72 23.66 10.23
CA GLU A 166 -3.51 24.15 10.91
C GLU A 166 -3.08 25.52 10.37
N LYS A 167 -3.08 25.71 9.05
CA LYS A 167 -2.80 27.01 8.42
C LYS A 167 -3.82 28.07 8.84
N LEU A 168 -5.10 27.71 8.90
CA LEU A 168 -6.15 28.63 9.35
C LEU A 168 -5.99 29.02 10.82
N ILE A 169 -5.61 28.07 11.69
CA ILE A 169 -5.28 28.34 13.10
C ILE A 169 -4.09 29.30 13.20
N GLN A 170 -3.03 29.10 12.43
CA GLN A 170 -1.87 30.01 12.43
C GLN A 170 -2.28 31.43 12.01
N LYS A 171 -3.05 31.55 10.91
CA LYS A 171 -3.61 32.83 10.47
C LYS A 171 -4.47 33.48 11.56
N ALA A 172 -5.35 32.71 12.20
CA ALA A 172 -6.22 33.21 13.25
C ALA A 172 -5.47 33.72 14.48
N ASN A 173 -4.38 33.06 14.88
CA ASN A 173 -3.51 33.53 15.96
C ASN A 173 -2.84 34.87 15.62
N ILE A 174 -2.43 35.07 14.36
CA ILE A 174 -1.84 36.35 13.91
C ILE A 174 -2.90 37.46 13.95
N GLU A 175 -4.10 37.19 13.44
CA GLU A 175 -5.19 38.17 13.38
C GLU A 175 -5.77 38.51 14.76
N LEU A 176 -5.61 37.62 15.75
CA LEU A 176 -6.12 37.79 17.12
C LEU A 176 -5.74 39.13 17.76
N LEU A 177 -4.55 39.67 17.45
CA LEU A 177 -4.09 40.95 17.99
C LEU A 177 -4.88 42.15 17.42
N GLY A 178 -5.38 42.02 16.19
CA GLY A 178 -6.03 43.07 15.42
C GLY A 178 -7.56 43.04 15.44
N VAL A 179 -8.19 42.07 16.11
CA VAL A 179 -9.65 41.91 16.13
C VAL A 179 -10.30 42.45 17.40
N ALA A 180 -11.54 42.94 17.28
CA ALA A 180 -12.29 43.51 18.40
C ALA A 180 -12.79 42.41 19.35
N ASN A 181 -13.25 41.28 18.80
CA ASN A 181 -13.86 40.19 19.56
C ASN A 181 -12.85 39.05 19.83
N THR A 182 -11.80 39.35 20.60
CA THR A 182 -10.69 38.42 20.86
C THR A 182 -11.13 37.13 21.56
N GLY A 183 -12.06 37.21 22.51
CA GLY A 183 -12.54 36.03 23.25
C GLY A 183 -13.29 35.02 22.37
N MET A 184 -14.09 35.49 21.42
CA MET A 184 -14.80 34.62 20.47
C MET A 184 -13.84 33.92 19.51
N LEU A 185 -12.87 34.66 18.96
CA LEU A 185 -11.88 34.08 18.06
C LEU A 185 -10.96 33.10 18.81
N GLN A 186 -10.57 33.42 20.04
CA GLN A 186 -9.78 32.51 20.88
C GLN A 186 -10.53 31.21 21.16
N ALA A 187 -11.82 31.28 21.52
CA ALA A 187 -12.64 30.10 21.75
C ALA A 187 -12.76 29.21 20.49
N ALA A 188 -12.86 29.82 19.30
CA ALA A 188 -12.89 29.09 18.03
C ALA A 188 -11.53 28.44 17.70
N ILE A 189 -10.41 29.12 17.99
CA ILE A 189 -9.06 28.56 17.86
C ILE A 189 -8.89 27.34 18.78
N ASP A 190 -9.31 27.45 20.04
CA ASP A 190 -9.19 26.36 21.01
C ASP A 190 -10.08 25.16 20.64
N ALA A 191 -11.28 25.40 20.13
CA ALA A 191 -12.15 24.36 19.59
C ALA A 191 -11.51 23.65 18.38
N ALA A 192 -10.94 24.39 17.44
CA ALA A 192 -10.25 23.82 16.28
C ALA A 192 -9.02 22.97 16.69
N ARG A 193 -8.25 23.43 17.68
CA ARG A 193 -7.13 22.65 18.27
C ARG A 193 -7.61 21.37 18.95
N ALA A 194 -8.74 21.41 19.65
CA ALA A 194 -9.31 20.24 20.31
C ALA A 194 -9.68 19.13 19.29
N VAL A 195 -10.19 19.52 18.11
CA VAL A 195 -10.48 18.58 17.01
C VAL A 195 -9.19 17.93 16.48
N LEU A 196 -8.12 18.71 16.30
CA LEU A 196 -6.81 18.16 15.89
C LEU A 196 -6.18 17.24 16.96
N ALA A 197 -6.39 17.56 18.24
CA ALA A 197 -5.83 16.83 19.37
C ALA A 197 -6.65 15.58 19.79
N GLN A 198 -7.68 15.21 19.04
CA GLN A 198 -8.55 14.09 19.39
C GLN A 198 -7.78 12.75 19.39
N ILE A 199 -7.78 12.04 20.52
CA ILE A 199 -7.05 10.77 20.73
C ILE A 199 -7.94 9.52 20.72
N ASN A 200 -9.21 9.64 21.12
CA ASN A 200 -10.19 8.55 21.06
C ASN A 200 -10.76 8.46 19.65
N ARG A 201 -9.94 7.97 18.71
CA ARG A 201 -10.03 8.14 17.25
C ARG A 201 -9.65 9.56 16.83
N LYS A 202 -8.69 9.70 15.91
CA LYS A 202 -8.40 11.02 15.32
C LYS A 202 -9.64 11.55 14.59
N ALA A 203 -9.82 12.87 14.54
CA ALA A 203 -10.93 13.49 13.81
C ALA A 203 -10.97 13.01 12.34
N SER A 204 -12.18 12.76 11.85
CA SER A 204 -12.48 12.45 10.46
C SER A 204 -12.33 13.67 9.57
N THR A 205 -12.24 13.45 8.25
CA THR A 205 -12.22 14.53 7.26
C THR A 205 -13.42 15.48 7.40
N ALA A 206 -14.61 14.95 7.70
CA ALA A 206 -15.82 15.75 7.89
C ALA A 206 -15.72 16.63 9.15
N GLU A 207 -15.24 16.07 10.27
CA GLU A 207 -15.04 16.81 11.53
C GLU A 207 -13.98 17.91 11.37
N LEU A 208 -12.89 17.64 10.64
CA LEU A 208 -11.86 18.63 10.33
C LEU A 208 -12.38 19.77 9.46
N LYS A 209 -13.14 19.45 8.41
CA LYS A 209 -13.78 20.46 7.54
C LYS A 209 -14.80 21.31 8.32
N ALA A 210 -15.60 20.69 9.19
CA ALA A 210 -16.54 21.42 10.04
C ALA A 210 -15.83 22.38 11.02
N ALA A 211 -14.69 21.97 11.59
CA ALA A 211 -13.86 22.83 12.43
C ALA A 211 -13.24 23.99 11.65
N TYR A 212 -12.80 23.73 10.41
CA TYR A 212 -12.31 24.75 9.49
C TYR A 212 -13.40 25.80 9.21
N ASP A 213 -14.59 25.37 8.80
CA ASP A 213 -15.70 26.26 8.48
C ASP A 213 -16.12 27.11 9.69
N ALA A 214 -16.15 26.51 10.89
CA ALA A 214 -16.45 27.20 12.13
C ALA A 214 -15.39 28.27 12.47
N LEU A 215 -14.10 27.97 12.33
CA LEU A 215 -13.02 28.93 12.57
C LEU A 215 -13.00 30.05 11.52
N GLU A 216 -13.28 29.71 10.26
CA GLU A 216 -13.35 30.70 9.17
C GLU A 216 -14.51 31.69 9.39
N LEU A 217 -15.66 31.18 9.85
CA LEU A 217 -16.80 32.01 10.23
C LEU A 217 -16.48 32.90 11.44
N ALA A 218 -15.79 32.35 12.45
CA ALA A 218 -15.36 33.13 13.62
C ALA A 218 -14.40 34.26 13.23
N LEU A 219 -13.47 34.02 12.30
CA LEU A 219 -12.58 35.04 11.75
C LEU A 219 -13.34 36.17 11.07
N LYS A 220 -14.30 35.83 10.20
CA LYS A 220 -15.16 36.81 9.51
C LYS A 220 -15.94 37.68 10.51
N ASN A 221 -16.39 37.08 11.61
CA ASN A 221 -17.21 37.75 12.63
C ASN A 221 -16.40 38.46 13.73
N ALA A 222 -15.09 38.25 13.82
CA ALA A 222 -14.27 38.79 14.92
C ALA A 222 -14.14 40.33 14.88
N GLY A 223 -14.38 40.95 13.72
CA GLY A 223 -14.37 42.41 13.50
C GLY A 223 -12.98 43.03 13.67
N LYS A 224 -12.62 44.05 12.88
CA LYS A 224 -11.32 44.74 13.06
C LYS A 224 -11.39 45.70 14.25
N LYS A 225 -10.32 45.79 15.06
CA LYS A 225 -10.14 46.91 15.98
C LYS A 225 -10.08 48.19 15.15
N SER A 226 -11.03 49.11 15.37
CA SER A 226 -10.93 50.44 14.79
C SER A 226 -9.69 51.12 15.34
N SER A 227 -8.83 51.64 14.47
CA SER A 227 -7.76 52.57 14.81
C SER A 227 -8.27 54.02 14.84
N ASP A 228 -9.54 54.22 15.20
CA ASP A 228 -10.10 55.55 15.29
C ASP A 228 -10.01 56.00 16.74
N ASN A 229 -8.98 56.81 16.99
CA ASN A 229 -8.86 57.68 18.14
C ASN A 229 -9.35 59.07 17.69
N PRO A 230 -10.60 59.50 17.95
CA PRO A 230 -10.96 60.89 17.83
C PRO A 230 -10.68 61.58 19.17
N SER A 231 -9.60 62.35 19.21
CA SER A 231 -9.39 63.34 20.28
C SER A 231 -10.48 64.43 20.19
N PRO A 232 -10.94 65.01 21.31
CA PRO A 232 -12.22 65.72 21.37
C PRO A 232 -12.08 67.16 20.89
N SER A 233 -12.87 67.57 19.90
CA SER A 233 -13.16 68.99 19.67
C SER A 233 -14.54 69.21 19.02
N ALA A 234 -15.40 69.84 19.84
CA ALA A 234 -16.56 70.68 19.53
C ALA A 234 -17.79 70.11 18.78
N PRO A 235 -19.01 70.53 19.17
CA PRO A 235 -20.25 69.98 18.67
C PRO A 235 -20.63 70.63 17.34
N SER A 236 -21.07 69.82 16.37
CA SER A 236 -21.97 70.34 15.35
C SER A 236 -23.11 69.37 15.10
N ASN A 237 -24.28 69.91 15.39
CA ASN A 237 -25.59 69.34 15.19
C ASN A 237 -25.92 69.36 13.70
N SER A 238 -26.21 68.21 13.09
CA SER A 238 -27.20 68.16 12.01
C SER A 238 -27.77 66.75 11.85
N ASN A 239 -28.98 66.65 12.39
CA ASN A 239 -30.07 65.80 11.93
C ASN A 239 -30.07 65.61 10.40
N ARG A 240 -30.13 64.35 9.94
CA ARG A 240 -31.00 63.88 8.84
C ARG A 240 -31.01 62.35 8.82
N GLY A 241 -32.20 61.79 8.97
CA GLY A 241 -32.45 60.36 9.07
C GLY A 241 -32.89 59.70 7.76
N SER A 242 -33.72 58.67 7.94
CA SER A 242 -34.33 57.75 6.96
C SER A 242 -33.43 56.56 6.56
N SER A 243 -33.58 55.36 7.15
CA SER A 243 -34.65 54.33 7.01
C SER A 243 -34.59 53.55 5.69
N GLY A 244 -34.50 52.21 5.75
CA GLY A 244 -34.92 51.36 4.63
C GLY A 244 -34.24 50.00 4.50
N ARG A 245 -34.79 49.01 5.21
CA ARG A 245 -34.90 47.57 4.90
C ARG A 245 -34.43 47.09 3.51
N GLY A 246 -33.75 45.94 3.51
CA GLY A 246 -34.19 44.76 2.74
C GLY A 246 -33.12 44.02 1.93
N GLY A 247 -33.07 42.69 2.12
CA GLY A 247 -32.83 41.75 1.00
C GLY A 247 -31.48 41.05 0.97
N SER A 248 -31.44 39.86 1.53
CA SER A 248 -30.50 38.79 1.21
C SER A 248 -30.61 38.35 -0.24
N SER A 249 -29.48 38.09 -0.91
CA SER A 249 -29.29 36.87 -1.69
C SER A 249 -27.83 36.70 -2.14
N SER A 250 -27.45 35.44 -2.08
CA SER A 250 -26.29 34.73 -2.59
C SER A 250 -25.81 35.12 -3.99
N GLY A 251 -24.50 34.96 -4.22
CA GLY A 251 -24.02 34.45 -5.51
C GLY A 251 -22.77 35.13 -6.06
N GLY A 252 -21.61 34.53 -5.76
CA GLY A 252 -20.52 34.31 -6.71
C GLY A 252 -19.85 35.51 -7.38
N SER A 253 -18.68 35.89 -6.87
CA SER A 253 -17.63 36.53 -7.68
C SER A 253 -16.52 35.54 -7.99
N SER A 254 -16.41 35.22 -9.28
CA SER A 254 -15.21 35.34 -10.13
C SER A 254 -13.81 35.28 -9.50
N GLY A 255 -12.89 34.56 -10.15
CA GLY A 255 -11.48 34.92 -10.06
C GLY A 255 -10.51 33.96 -10.74
N SER A 256 -10.27 34.17 -12.04
CA SER A 256 -9.01 33.78 -12.67
C SER A 256 -7.83 34.49 -11.98
N GLY A 257 -6.75 33.73 -11.80
CA GLY A 257 -5.36 34.17 -12.00
C GLY A 257 -4.75 35.19 -11.02
N GLY A 258 -3.61 34.81 -10.42
CA GLY A 258 -2.61 35.78 -9.99
C GLY A 258 -1.88 35.50 -8.67
N ARG A 259 -0.87 34.62 -8.74
CA ARG A 259 0.42 34.65 -8.00
C ARG A 259 0.57 35.66 -6.84
N THR A 260 0.86 35.18 -5.62
CA THR A 260 2.19 35.32 -4.96
C THR A 260 2.32 34.63 -3.58
N ARG A 261 3.26 33.67 -3.51
CA ARG A 261 4.20 33.26 -2.44
C ARG A 261 3.83 33.36 -0.94
N SER A 262 3.77 32.20 -0.28
CA SER A 262 4.57 31.87 0.93
C SER A 262 4.68 30.35 1.10
N ASN A 263 5.84 29.88 1.59
CA ASN A 263 6.47 28.59 1.31
C ASN A 263 6.18 27.53 2.40
N THR A 264 5.64 26.36 2.03
CA THR A 264 5.66 25.13 2.84
C THR A 264 5.90 23.98 1.87
N LEU A 265 7.09 23.37 1.90
CA LEU A 265 7.52 22.34 0.97
C LEU A 265 7.21 20.95 1.52
N THR A 266 6.11 20.35 1.06
CA THR A 266 6.00 18.90 0.92
C THR A 266 5.48 18.59 -0.48
N THR A 267 6.37 17.98 -1.29
CA THR A 267 6.28 17.55 -2.70
C THR A 267 6.22 18.61 -3.81
N THR A 268 7.17 18.47 -4.75
CA THR A 268 7.28 19.07 -6.11
C THR A 268 7.96 20.42 -6.31
N ALA A 269 8.87 20.81 -5.43
CA ALA A 269 10.02 21.59 -5.86
C ALA A 269 11.26 21.01 -5.19
N PRO A 270 12.35 20.75 -5.92
CA PRO A 270 13.57 20.32 -5.27
C PRO A 270 14.04 21.38 -4.29
N VAL A 271 14.54 20.95 -3.14
CA VAL A 271 15.31 21.84 -2.28
C VAL A 271 16.60 22.14 -3.03
N VAL A 272 16.73 23.39 -3.51
CA VAL A 272 17.90 23.82 -4.27
C VAL A 272 19.05 24.06 -3.30
N VAL A 273 20.08 23.23 -3.41
CA VAL A 273 21.31 23.38 -2.61
C VAL A 273 21.99 24.70 -2.97
N GLY A 274 22.48 25.42 -1.96
CA GLY A 274 23.03 26.76 -2.11
C GLY A 274 22.00 27.89 -2.01
N SER A 275 20.69 27.59 -2.15
CA SER A 275 19.62 28.60 -2.01
C SER A 275 18.72 28.35 -0.79
N SER A 276 18.40 27.10 -0.49
CA SER A 276 17.52 26.72 0.62
C SER A 276 18.27 26.11 1.83
N GLY A 277 19.51 25.70 1.60
CA GLY A 277 20.37 25.03 2.57
C GLY A 277 21.63 24.50 1.90
N ASN A 278 22.55 23.94 2.68
CA ASN A 278 23.82 23.42 2.21
C ASN A 278 24.14 22.04 2.80
N TRP A 279 24.88 21.25 2.04
CA TRP A 279 25.53 20.03 2.53
C TRP A 279 26.62 20.37 3.54
N GLU A 280 26.71 19.61 4.62
CA GLU A 280 27.74 19.72 5.64
C GLU A 280 28.28 18.32 5.97
N LEU A 281 29.59 18.14 5.84
CA LEU A 281 30.30 16.92 6.22
C LEU A 281 30.66 17.02 7.70
N ILE A 282 30.10 16.13 8.52
CA ILE A 282 30.23 16.22 9.98
C ILE A 282 31.38 15.39 10.55
N ASN A 283 32.04 14.56 9.74
CA ASN A 283 33.21 13.74 10.12
C ASN A 283 34.39 13.85 9.11
N PRO A 284 34.91 15.06 8.85
CA PRO A 284 35.92 15.27 7.81
C PRO A 284 37.22 14.46 8.02
N GLU A 285 37.62 14.22 9.26
CA GLU A 285 38.83 13.42 9.58
C GLU A 285 38.67 11.96 9.14
N GLU A 286 37.55 11.32 9.49
CA GLU A 286 37.25 9.94 9.08
C GLU A 286 37.07 9.83 7.56
N ALA A 287 36.29 10.75 6.97
CA ALA A 287 36.02 10.80 5.54
C ALA A 287 37.29 10.96 4.69
N SER A 288 38.33 11.63 5.23
CA SER A 288 39.61 11.78 4.54
C SER A 288 40.37 10.47 4.36
N THR A 289 40.11 9.47 5.22
CA THR A 289 40.74 8.15 5.15
C THR A 289 39.96 7.17 4.27
N ASN A 290 38.63 7.26 4.29
CA ASN A 290 37.74 6.49 3.45
C ASN A 290 36.46 7.29 3.20
N LEU A 291 36.28 7.73 1.96
CA LEU A 291 35.11 8.52 1.55
C LEU A 291 33.78 7.78 1.78
N ASN A 292 33.77 6.45 1.80
CA ASN A 292 32.56 5.67 2.10
C ASN A 292 32.08 5.84 3.53
N ASN A 293 32.95 6.28 4.45
CA ASN A 293 32.58 6.57 5.84
C ASN A 293 32.07 8.01 6.02
N SER A 294 31.91 8.79 4.95
CA SER A 294 31.48 10.18 5.03
C SER A 294 30.05 10.29 5.57
N LYS A 295 29.88 11.08 6.62
CA LYS A 295 28.59 11.41 7.24
C LYS A 295 28.18 12.80 6.81
N TRP A 296 27.21 12.85 5.92
CA TRP A 296 26.67 14.09 5.38
C TRP A 296 25.35 14.44 6.04
N ILE A 297 25.16 15.71 6.37
CA ILE A 297 23.86 16.28 6.72
C ILE A 297 23.50 17.35 5.69
N PHE A 298 22.21 17.64 5.56
CA PHE A 298 21.75 18.80 4.80
C PHE A 298 21.08 19.81 5.73
N LYS A 299 21.68 21.00 5.83
CA LYS A 299 21.29 22.05 6.77
C LYS A 299 20.57 23.17 6.04
N LEU A 300 19.33 23.42 6.42
CA LEU A 300 18.52 24.52 5.90
C LEU A 300 19.05 25.86 6.41
N ASN A 301 18.70 26.95 5.72
CA ASN A 301 19.16 28.29 6.10
C ASN A 301 18.67 28.76 7.49
N ASN A 302 17.58 28.18 8.00
CA ASN A 302 17.09 28.41 9.36
C ASN A 302 17.90 27.65 10.44
N GLY A 303 18.89 26.86 10.02
CA GLY A 303 19.76 26.07 10.88
C GLY A 303 19.27 24.64 11.16
N GLU A 304 18.07 24.27 10.71
CA GLU A 304 17.51 22.94 10.91
C GLU A 304 18.14 21.90 9.97
N ARG A 305 18.20 20.65 10.44
CA ARG A 305 18.60 19.50 9.62
C ARG A 305 17.38 18.87 8.98
N VAL A 306 17.45 18.55 7.69
CA VAL A 306 16.41 17.77 7.03
C VAL A 306 16.44 16.32 7.52
N LYS A 307 15.28 15.67 7.45
CA LYS A 307 15.05 14.29 7.90
C LYS A 307 14.13 13.58 6.91
N GLY A 308 14.19 12.25 6.88
CA GLY A 308 13.40 11.40 6.00
C GLY A 308 13.74 11.55 4.52
N TRP A 309 12.83 11.10 3.66
CA TRP A 309 12.94 11.25 2.22
C TRP A 309 12.82 12.70 1.78
N GLN A 310 13.85 13.18 1.08
CA GLN A 310 13.89 14.54 0.56
C GLN A 310 14.36 14.56 -0.89
N LYS A 311 13.62 15.29 -1.74
CA LYS A 311 14.03 15.55 -3.12
C LYS A 311 14.91 16.80 -3.15
N LEU A 312 16.16 16.64 -3.58
CA LEU A 312 17.17 17.69 -3.64
C LEU A 312 17.54 17.96 -5.10
N SER A 313 17.82 19.22 -5.44
CA SER A 313 18.44 19.55 -6.72
C SER A 313 19.69 20.37 -6.49
N TYR A 314 20.78 19.94 -7.11
CA TYR A 314 22.02 20.68 -7.09
C TYR A 314 22.92 20.38 -8.27
N THR A 315 23.85 21.30 -8.48
CA THR A 315 24.75 21.30 -9.63
C THR A 315 26.15 20.98 -9.17
N TYR A 316 26.73 19.93 -9.75
CA TYR A 316 28.12 19.54 -9.55
C TYR A 316 28.80 19.46 -10.91
N GLU A 317 29.96 20.13 -11.06
CA GLU A 317 30.73 20.20 -12.32
C GLU A 317 29.88 20.53 -13.57
N GLY A 318 28.90 21.44 -13.42
CA GLY A 318 28.02 21.86 -14.52
C GLY A 318 26.87 20.90 -14.85
N LYS A 319 26.77 19.76 -14.15
CA LYS A 319 25.63 18.85 -14.23
C LYS A 319 24.64 19.13 -13.11
N THR A 320 23.41 19.49 -13.45
CA THR A 320 22.31 19.62 -12.48
C THR A 320 21.51 18.33 -12.45
N LYS A 321 21.34 17.75 -11.27
CA LYS A 321 20.41 16.63 -11.04
C LYS A 321 19.32 17.02 -10.05
N GLU A 322 18.21 16.30 -10.10
CA GLU A 322 17.14 16.37 -9.12
C GLU A 322 16.77 14.95 -8.70
N GLU A 323 17.18 14.56 -7.50
CA GLU A 323 17.09 13.17 -7.04
C GLU A 323 16.60 13.09 -5.60
N TRP A 324 16.20 11.89 -5.19
CA TRP A 324 15.77 11.59 -3.83
C TRP A 324 16.96 11.18 -2.97
N TYR A 325 16.98 11.66 -1.73
CA TYR A 325 17.93 11.32 -0.69
C TYR A 325 17.14 10.97 0.57
N HIS A 326 17.71 10.17 1.46
CA HIS A 326 17.10 9.85 2.75
C HIS A 326 18.02 10.26 3.90
N PHE A 327 17.42 10.84 4.94
CA PHE A 327 18.12 11.27 6.15
C PHE A 327 17.50 10.61 7.37
N GLU A 328 18.33 10.09 8.26
CA GLU A 328 17.91 9.54 9.54
C GLU A 328 17.37 10.63 10.48
N GLU A 329 16.83 10.22 11.63
CA GLU A 329 16.25 11.12 12.62
C GLU A 329 17.28 12.10 13.24
N ASP A 330 18.57 11.76 13.22
CA ASP A 330 19.68 12.64 13.62
C ASP A 330 20.13 13.61 12.50
N GLY A 331 19.52 13.48 11.32
CA GLY A 331 19.79 14.25 10.11
C GLY A 331 20.97 13.74 9.29
N ILE A 332 21.58 12.60 9.64
CA ILE A 332 22.64 11.98 8.85
C ILE A 332 22.03 11.27 7.64
N MET A 333 22.59 11.55 6.46
CA MET A 333 22.16 10.97 5.19
C MET A 333 22.53 9.48 5.13
N ASN A 334 21.58 8.64 4.73
CA ASN A 334 21.84 7.24 4.44
C ASN A 334 22.56 7.07 3.10
N SER A 335 23.33 5.99 2.96
CA SER A 335 23.97 5.57 1.70
C SER A 335 24.15 4.05 1.67
N GLY A 336 24.24 3.48 0.48
CA GLY A 336 24.18 2.03 0.24
C GLY A 336 22.76 1.49 0.32
N TRP A 337 22.63 0.19 0.61
CA TRP A 337 21.34 -0.43 0.85
C TRP A 337 20.64 0.23 2.05
N PHE A 338 19.35 0.51 1.89
CA PHE A 338 18.53 1.16 2.89
C PHE A 338 17.18 0.45 3.00
N LEU A 339 16.79 0.07 4.21
CA LEU A 339 15.47 -0.50 4.51
C LEU A 339 14.59 0.57 5.17
N ASP A 340 13.56 1.00 4.45
CA ASP A 340 12.54 1.88 5.02
C ASP A 340 11.60 1.06 5.91
N LYS A 341 11.81 1.14 7.22
CA LYS A 341 11.05 0.38 8.23
C LYS A 341 9.55 0.70 8.26
N ASN A 342 9.12 1.83 7.68
CA ASN A 342 7.70 2.18 7.64
C ASN A 342 6.96 1.45 6.52
N THR A 343 7.67 1.09 5.45
CA THR A 343 7.10 0.45 4.26
C THR A 343 7.61 -0.97 4.02
N ASP A 344 8.62 -1.39 4.77
CA ASP A 344 9.36 -2.65 4.61
C ASP A 344 9.95 -2.82 3.20
N LYS A 345 10.28 -1.69 2.56
CA LYS A 345 10.86 -1.64 1.21
C LYS A 345 12.35 -1.36 1.29
N TRP A 346 13.11 -2.07 0.47
CA TRP A 346 14.52 -1.85 0.25
C TRP A 346 14.74 -0.84 -0.87
N TYR A 347 15.74 0.01 -0.70
CA TYR A 347 16.21 0.98 -1.68
C TYR A 347 17.74 0.90 -1.74
N TYR A 348 18.32 1.40 -2.82
CA TYR A 348 19.76 1.60 -2.90
C TYR A 348 20.06 3.09 -3.07
N LEU A 349 20.86 3.63 -2.17
CA LEU A 349 21.34 5.01 -2.19
C LEU A 349 22.81 4.99 -2.64
N SER A 350 23.14 5.78 -3.65
CA SER A 350 24.42 5.70 -4.35
C SER A 350 25.61 5.87 -3.41
N MET A 351 26.59 5.00 -3.55
CA MET A 351 27.88 5.10 -2.86
C MET A 351 28.96 5.78 -3.73
N ASP A 352 28.59 6.27 -4.93
CA ASP A 352 29.53 6.89 -5.85
C ASP A 352 29.86 8.33 -5.44
N HIS A 353 31.16 8.61 -5.28
CA HIS A 353 31.67 9.94 -4.95
C HIS A 353 31.88 10.83 -6.18
N ASN A 354 30.90 10.84 -7.10
CA ASN A 354 30.93 11.59 -8.36
C ASN A 354 30.22 12.96 -8.26
N GLY A 355 30.04 13.45 -7.04
CA GLY A 355 29.25 14.64 -6.73
C GLY A 355 27.79 14.37 -6.34
N PHE A 356 27.26 13.16 -6.59
CA PHE A 356 25.88 12.79 -6.27
C PHE A 356 25.75 11.64 -5.26
N PHE A 357 26.74 11.49 -4.37
CA PHE A 357 26.73 10.52 -3.29
C PHE A 357 25.44 10.58 -2.47
N GLY A 358 24.80 9.43 -2.24
CA GLY A 358 23.53 9.29 -1.52
C GLY A 358 22.27 9.38 -2.37
N GLU A 359 22.38 9.64 -3.68
CA GLU A 359 21.21 9.71 -4.55
C GLU A 359 20.52 8.35 -4.68
N MET A 360 19.19 8.33 -4.64
CA MET A 360 18.42 7.10 -4.80
C MET A 360 18.59 6.54 -6.22
N VAL A 361 19.07 5.30 -6.30
CA VAL A 361 19.29 4.59 -7.56
C VAL A 361 18.00 3.91 -8.03
N LYS A 362 17.82 3.89 -9.36
CA LYS A 362 16.69 3.28 -10.05
C LYS A 362 17.19 2.42 -11.20
N GLY A 363 16.43 1.39 -11.55
CA GLY A 363 16.75 0.44 -12.61
C GLY A 363 17.72 -0.66 -12.17
N TRP A 364 18.48 -1.18 -13.13
CA TRP A 364 19.43 -2.26 -12.90
C TRP A 364 20.59 -1.81 -12.01
N HIS A 365 20.87 -2.58 -10.95
CA HIS A 365 21.98 -2.36 -10.03
C HIS A 365 22.78 -3.65 -9.86
N LEU A 366 24.08 -3.60 -10.10
CA LEU A 366 25.00 -4.70 -9.83
C LEU A 366 25.73 -4.38 -8.52
N ASP A 367 25.43 -5.13 -7.48
CA ASP A 367 26.03 -4.88 -6.17
C ASP A 367 27.40 -5.55 -6.06
N ALA A 368 28.41 -4.78 -5.65
CA ALA A 368 29.78 -5.27 -5.53
C ALA A 368 30.01 -6.14 -4.28
N GLN A 369 29.14 -6.08 -3.26
CA GLN A 369 29.29 -6.86 -2.03
C GLN A 369 29.01 -8.35 -2.27
N ASP A 370 28.06 -8.66 -3.15
CA ASP A 370 27.63 -10.03 -3.44
C ASP A 370 27.75 -10.44 -4.92
N ALA A 371 28.13 -9.50 -5.79
CA ALA A 371 28.28 -9.66 -7.24
C ALA A 371 26.98 -10.10 -7.95
N ARG A 372 25.82 -9.64 -7.46
CA ARG A 372 24.51 -9.98 -8.02
C ARG A 372 23.75 -8.76 -8.55
N TRP A 373 22.88 -9.05 -9.51
CA TRP A 373 21.98 -8.07 -10.10
C TRP A 373 20.71 -7.91 -9.28
N TYR A 374 20.27 -6.66 -9.18
CA TYR A 374 19.04 -6.21 -8.57
C TYR A 374 18.32 -5.28 -9.53
N PHE A 375 17.04 -5.09 -9.29
CA PHE A 375 16.27 -4.06 -9.99
C PHE A 375 15.55 -3.18 -8.99
N LEU A 376 15.80 -1.88 -9.08
CA LEU A 376 15.14 -0.84 -8.31
C LEU A 376 14.04 -0.25 -9.19
N ASP A 377 12.82 -0.18 -8.70
CA ASP A 377 11.65 0.27 -9.45
C ASP A 377 11.89 1.65 -10.07
N LYS A 378 11.61 1.80 -11.36
CA LYS A 378 11.84 3.06 -12.08
C LYS A 378 10.94 4.20 -11.57
N ASN A 379 9.80 3.90 -10.94
CA ASN A 379 8.84 4.88 -10.44
C ASN A 379 9.24 5.40 -9.05
N ASP A 380 9.36 4.53 -8.06
CA ASP A 380 9.58 4.92 -6.65
C ASP A 380 10.92 4.44 -6.06
N GLY A 381 11.70 3.63 -6.77
CA GLY A 381 13.05 3.19 -6.37
C GLY A 381 13.12 1.94 -5.50
N HIS A 382 11.99 1.31 -5.14
CA HIS A 382 12.02 0.12 -4.30
C HIS A 382 12.60 -1.09 -5.02
N MET A 383 13.34 -1.93 -4.32
CA MET A 383 13.92 -3.15 -4.84
C MET A 383 12.83 -4.18 -5.15
N PHE A 384 12.91 -4.77 -6.35
CA PHE A 384 12.04 -5.86 -6.75
C PHE A 384 12.37 -7.18 -6.06
N ILE A 385 11.32 -7.95 -5.80
CA ILE A 385 11.35 -9.33 -5.31
C ILE A 385 10.33 -10.14 -6.11
N SER A 386 10.54 -11.46 -6.21
CA SER A 386 9.73 -12.38 -7.02
C SER A 386 9.68 -12.01 -8.51
N TRP A 387 8.71 -12.56 -9.24
CA TRP A 387 8.48 -12.29 -10.65
C TRP A 387 8.12 -10.83 -10.92
N ASN A 388 8.90 -10.18 -11.76
CA ASN A 388 8.61 -8.82 -12.24
C ASN A 388 8.84 -8.73 -13.76
N LYS A 389 7.96 -7.98 -14.43
CA LYS A 389 8.06 -7.73 -15.87
C LYS A 389 8.75 -6.40 -16.13
N ILE A 390 9.95 -6.44 -16.70
CA ILE A 390 10.77 -5.27 -17.02
C ILE A 390 10.93 -5.19 -18.53
N ASP A 391 10.52 -4.08 -19.12
CA ASP A 391 10.65 -3.80 -20.56
C ASP A 391 10.16 -4.96 -21.45
N GLY A 392 9.03 -5.59 -21.06
CA GLY A 392 8.38 -6.68 -21.80
C GLY A 392 8.84 -8.09 -21.44
N LYS A 393 9.92 -8.24 -20.66
CA LYS A 393 10.53 -9.53 -20.29
C LYS A 393 10.32 -9.84 -18.81
N TRP A 394 10.18 -11.12 -18.47
CA TRP A 394 10.00 -11.58 -17.09
C TRP A 394 11.34 -11.95 -16.46
N TYR A 395 11.55 -11.47 -15.24
CA TYR A 395 12.73 -11.72 -14.41
C TYR A 395 12.27 -12.17 -13.03
N PHE A 396 13.05 -13.05 -12.40
CA PHE A 396 12.77 -13.52 -11.05
C PHE A 396 13.86 -13.05 -10.08
N PHE A 397 13.43 -12.34 -9.04
CA PHE A 397 14.29 -11.84 -7.96
C PHE A 397 14.01 -12.63 -6.68
N ASN A 398 15.04 -13.01 -5.93
CA ASN A 398 14.91 -13.87 -4.77
C ASN A 398 14.00 -13.25 -3.67
N PRO A 399 12.78 -13.77 -3.41
CA PRO A 399 11.91 -13.21 -2.39
C PRO A 399 12.20 -13.76 -0.99
N THR A 400 12.88 -14.91 -0.91
CA THR A 400 13.04 -15.69 0.33
C THR A 400 14.44 -16.28 0.38
N PRO A 401 15.44 -15.54 0.89
CA PRO A 401 16.75 -16.13 1.15
C PRO A 401 16.63 -17.20 2.26
N PRO A 402 17.46 -18.25 2.24
CA PRO A 402 17.40 -19.33 3.24
C PRO A 402 17.82 -18.86 4.65
N THR A 403 18.56 -17.76 4.72
CA THR A 403 18.99 -17.09 5.95
C THR A 403 18.91 -15.58 5.75
N GLN A 404 18.98 -14.81 6.85
CA GLN A 404 19.13 -13.36 6.75
C GLN A 404 20.44 -13.02 6.03
N THR A 405 20.36 -12.23 4.96
CA THR A 405 21.51 -11.91 4.10
C THR A 405 22.03 -10.49 4.29
N TRP A 406 21.22 -9.60 4.88
CA TRP A 406 21.57 -8.21 5.14
C TRP A 406 21.65 -7.93 6.64
N PHE A 407 22.76 -7.33 7.09
CA PHE A 407 23.02 -6.99 8.48
C PHE A 407 23.40 -5.51 8.59
N PHE A 408 22.70 -4.78 9.45
CA PHE A 408 22.99 -3.38 9.70
C PHE A 408 24.21 -3.26 10.63
N ASP A 409 25.25 -2.58 10.17
CA ASP A 409 26.40 -2.22 10.98
C ASP A 409 26.19 -0.82 11.56
N SER A 410 25.95 -0.74 12.87
CA SER A 410 25.72 0.53 13.56
C SER A 410 26.97 1.42 13.67
N VAL A 411 28.17 0.86 13.46
CA VAL A 411 29.43 1.63 13.49
C VAL A 411 29.58 2.45 12.21
N THR A 412 29.35 1.81 11.08
CA THR A 412 29.47 2.45 9.76
C THR A 412 28.15 3.05 9.27
N GLY A 413 27.00 2.61 9.80
CA GLY A 413 25.67 3.05 9.40
C GLY A 413 25.17 2.40 8.10
N HIS A 414 25.82 1.31 7.66
CA HIS A 414 25.51 0.64 6.39
C HIS A 414 24.96 -0.77 6.60
N TRP A 415 24.20 -1.22 5.60
CA TRP A 415 23.81 -2.60 5.47
C TRP A 415 24.89 -3.39 4.71
N ASN A 416 25.37 -4.45 5.34
CA ASN A 416 26.39 -5.34 4.82
C ASN A 416 25.82 -6.71 4.48
N TYR A 417 26.31 -7.29 3.39
CA TYR A 417 26.01 -8.69 3.04
C TYR A 417 26.81 -9.64 3.95
N GLY A 418 26.10 -10.49 4.70
CA GLY A 418 26.68 -11.21 5.84
C GLY A 418 27.32 -12.57 5.55
N GLU A 419 26.75 -13.38 4.65
CA GLU A 419 27.21 -14.75 4.42
C GLU A 419 27.54 -14.99 2.95
N LYS A 420 28.84 -15.04 2.63
CA LYS A 420 29.32 -15.26 1.26
C LYS A 420 28.83 -16.59 0.70
N GLY A 421 28.09 -16.54 -0.39
CA GLY A 421 27.62 -17.72 -1.13
C GLY A 421 26.11 -17.98 -0.99
N VAL A 422 25.43 -17.31 -0.06
CA VAL A 422 23.96 -17.39 0.06
C VAL A 422 23.31 -16.40 -0.90
N ARG A 423 22.30 -16.82 -1.66
CA ARG A 423 21.55 -15.90 -2.52
C ARG A 423 20.86 -14.82 -1.66
N SER A 424 21.25 -13.57 -1.85
CA SER A 424 20.73 -12.40 -1.14
C SER A 424 19.26 -12.14 -1.48
N LEU A 425 18.52 -11.54 -0.55
CA LEU A 425 17.16 -11.05 -0.79
C LEU A 425 17.18 -10.06 -1.97
N GLY A 426 16.28 -10.22 -2.94
CA GLY A 426 16.13 -9.34 -4.10
C GLY A 426 17.13 -9.58 -5.24
N SER A 427 18.08 -10.51 -5.09
CA SER A 427 19.01 -10.80 -6.19
C SER A 427 18.36 -11.61 -7.31
N MET A 428 18.69 -11.26 -8.54
CA MET A 428 18.17 -11.88 -9.76
C MET A 428 18.70 -13.29 -9.97
N TYR A 429 17.86 -14.17 -10.50
CA TYR A 429 18.24 -15.49 -11.00
C TYR A 429 18.81 -15.37 -12.42
N ILE A 430 19.92 -16.06 -12.69
CA ILE A 430 20.59 -16.04 -14.01
C ILE A 430 21.10 -17.44 -14.33
N ASN A 431 20.74 -17.96 -15.51
CA ASN A 431 21.20 -19.25 -16.03
C ASN A 431 20.94 -20.43 -15.07
N GLU A 432 19.76 -20.47 -14.49
CA GLU A 432 19.37 -21.43 -13.45
C GLU A 432 17.85 -21.57 -13.36
N SER A 433 17.38 -22.55 -12.58
CA SER A 433 15.96 -22.73 -12.29
C SER A 433 15.54 -21.91 -11.07
N THR A 434 14.40 -21.23 -11.16
CA THR A 434 13.74 -20.55 -10.04
C THR A 434 13.13 -21.58 -9.07
N PRO A 435 12.88 -21.23 -7.79
CA PRO A 435 12.33 -22.16 -6.80
C PRO A 435 10.94 -22.71 -7.16
N ASP A 436 10.19 -22.00 -7.99
CA ASP A 436 8.89 -22.38 -8.53
C ASP A 436 8.96 -23.13 -9.87
N GLY A 437 10.17 -23.51 -10.31
CA GLY A 437 10.38 -24.49 -11.38
C GLY A 437 10.54 -23.94 -12.80
N TYR A 438 10.64 -22.62 -12.99
CA TYR A 438 10.89 -22.02 -14.30
C TYR A 438 12.39 -21.85 -14.55
N ASN A 439 12.79 -21.85 -15.82
CA ASN A 439 14.18 -21.62 -16.21
C ASN A 439 14.36 -20.19 -16.72
N VAL A 440 15.43 -19.54 -16.28
CA VAL A 440 15.86 -18.24 -16.78
C VAL A 440 17.20 -18.35 -17.49
N ASN A 441 17.39 -17.56 -18.54
CA ASN A 441 18.57 -17.62 -19.40
C ASN A 441 19.78 -16.82 -18.83
N ALA A 442 20.83 -16.67 -19.64
CA ALA A 442 22.05 -15.93 -19.27
C ALA A 442 21.82 -14.43 -18.98
N GLU A 443 20.71 -13.86 -19.44
CA GLU A 443 20.29 -12.50 -19.12
C GLU A 443 19.28 -12.44 -17.97
N GLY A 444 18.92 -13.58 -17.35
CA GLY A 444 17.92 -13.68 -16.29
C GLY A 444 16.47 -13.66 -16.79
N VAL A 445 16.26 -13.78 -18.09
CA VAL A 445 14.94 -13.72 -18.73
C VAL A 445 14.29 -15.11 -18.73
N TRP A 446 13.02 -15.18 -18.29
CA TRP A 446 12.21 -16.39 -18.41
C TRP A 446 11.98 -16.79 -19.86
N GLN A 447 12.18 -18.09 -20.16
CA GLN A 447 11.96 -18.72 -21.46
C GLN A 447 10.90 -19.81 -21.41
#